data_AF-A0A6B3HZI0-F1
#
_entry.id   AF-A0A6B3HZI0-F1
#
_cell.length_a   1.000
_cell.length_b   1.000
_cell.length_c   1.000
_cell.angle_alpha   90.00
_cell.angle_beta   90.00
_cell.angle_gamma   90.00
#
_symmetry.space_group_name_H-M   'P 1'
#
loop_
_entity.id
_entity.type
_entity.pdbx_description
1 polymer ?
#
loop_
_entity_poly.entity_id
_entity_poly.type
_entity_poly.pdbx_seq_one_letter_code
_entity_poly.pdbx_strand_id
1 'polypeptide(L)'
;SIARQVAGALRPRLPDPVRVCVVECPGGSRDEVARVCAEADGGRSWIVRCPVYARHLILVMPAEEAPEGTATDEAVAALVDHCVVGVSEQVPLADTATGYRQAFHALAVAREHPARHVRFGLTPEPALVVGSAGRQWAEALLTPLLTHVPRRAQDPGSQELAATAASWLAFSSHATGHLKVHRNTLAARL
;
A
#
# COMPACT_ATOMS: atom_id res chain seq x y z
N SER A 1 -13.11 -13.89 17.70
CA SER A 1 -12.26 -12.68 17.77
C SER A 1 -13.17 -11.44 17.75
N ILE A 2 -12.88 -10.46 18.60
CA ILE A 2 -13.62 -9.19 18.72
C ILE A 2 -13.76 -8.49 17.35
N ALA A 3 -12.74 -8.59 16.49
CA ALA A 3 -12.78 -8.05 15.13
C ALA A 3 -13.91 -8.63 14.26
N ARG A 4 -14.20 -9.94 14.38
CA ARG A 4 -15.27 -10.62 13.62
C ARG A 4 -16.67 -10.27 14.15
N GLN A 5 -16.76 -9.96 15.45
CA GLN A 5 -17.99 -9.54 16.12
C GLN A 5 -18.34 -8.08 15.78
N VAL A 6 -17.34 -7.20 15.76
CA VAL A 6 -17.48 -5.81 15.32
C VAL A 6 -17.80 -5.74 13.83
N ALA A 7 -17.11 -6.52 12.99
CA ALA A 7 -17.43 -6.68 11.57
C ALA A 7 -18.85 -7.20 11.33
N GLY A 8 -19.40 -8.04 12.22
CA GLY A 8 -20.77 -8.54 12.14
C GLY A 8 -21.85 -7.51 12.49
N ALA A 9 -21.50 -6.48 13.26
CA ALA A 9 -22.38 -5.38 13.66
C ALA A 9 -22.30 -4.17 12.71
N LEU A 10 -21.20 -4.04 11.98
CA LEU A 10 -20.99 -3.00 10.96
C LEU A 10 -21.68 -3.44 9.66
N ARG A 11 -22.76 -2.74 9.29
CA ARG A 11 -23.25 -2.77 7.91
C ARG A 11 -22.48 -1.73 7.09
N PRO A 12 -22.16 -2.02 5.83
CA PRO A 12 -22.55 -3.23 5.06
C PRO A 12 -21.77 -4.48 5.44
N ARG A 13 -22.33 -5.67 5.20
CA ARG A 13 -21.51 -6.89 5.11
C ARG A 13 -20.76 -6.82 3.79
N LEU A 14 -19.43 -6.69 3.83
CA LEU A 14 -18.61 -6.73 2.64
C LEU A 14 -18.67 -8.14 2.01
N PRO A 15 -18.79 -8.25 0.67
CA PRO A 15 -18.68 -9.51 -0.03
C PRO A 15 -17.24 -10.04 0.01
N ASP A 16 -17.05 -11.29 -0.39
CA ASP A 16 -15.74 -11.94 -0.50
C ASP A 16 -15.64 -12.51 -1.92
N PRO A 17 -14.68 -12.07 -2.76
CA PRO A 17 -13.51 -11.25 -2.45
C PRO A 17 -13.76 -9.73 -2.39
N VAL A 18 -12.76 -9.00 -1.88
CA VAL A 18 -12.71 -7.52 -1.79
C VAL A 18 -11.51 -6.93 -2.50
N ARG A 19 -11.54 -5.62 -2.74
CA ARG A 19 -10.35 -4.81 -3.04
C ARG A 19 -10.11 -3.81 -1.92
N VAL A 20 -8.84 -3.51 -1.67
CA VAL A 20 -8.43 -2.43 -0.77
C VAL A 20 -7.92 -1.28 -1.63
N CYS A 21 -8.42 -0.08 -1.36
CA CYS A 21 -7.99 1.16 -1.98
C CYS A 21 -7.45 2.09 -0.90
N VAL A 22 -6.27 2.67 -1.13
CA VAL A 22 -5.70 3.71 -0.26
C VAL A 22 -5.70 5.01 -1.04
N VAL A 23 -6.37 6.02 -0.47
CA VAL A 23 -6.48 7.36 -1.05
C VAL A 23 -5.66 8.33 -0.22
N GLU A 24 -4.66 8.96 -0.83
CA GLU A 24 -3.92 10.08 -0.24
C GLU A 24 -4.62 11.39 -0.61
N CYS A 25 -5.26 12.00 0.38
CA CYS A 25 -6.01 13.25 0.24
C CYS A 25 -5.05 14.46 0.33
N PRO A 26 -5.34 15.58 -0.36
CA PRO A 26 -4.77 16.88 -0.02
C PRO A 26 -5.01 17.28 1.45
N GLY A 27 -4.23 18.24 1.94
CA GLY A 27 -4.33 18.69 3.33
C GLY A 27 -5.75 19.17 3.67
N GLY A 28 -6.35 18.59 4.71
CA GLY A 28 -7.67 19.00 5.22
C GLY A 28 -8.90 18.44 4.49
N SER A 29 -8.76 17.81 3.32
CA SER A 29 -9.91 17.34 2.53
C SER A 29 -10.40 15.93 2.87
N ARG A 30 -9.75 15.25 3.82
CA ARG A 30 -10.00 13.82 4.12
C ARG A 30 -11.48 13.51 4.42
N ASP A 31 -12.16 14.38 5.14
CA ASP A 31 -13.56 14.13 5.53
C ASP A 31 -14.53 14.35 4.35
N GLU A 32 -14.22 15.31 3.50
CA GLU A 32 -14.94 15.54 2.25
C GLU A 32 -14.78 14.36 1.30
N VAL A 33 -13.54 13.90 1.10
CA VAL A 33 -13.22 12.74 0.26
C VAL A 33 -13.92 11.49 0.77
N ALA A 34 -13.93 11.26 2.10
CA ALA A 34 -14.65 10.13 2.68
C ALA A 34 -16.16 10.18 2.38
N ARG A 35 -16.78 11.37 2.43
CA ARG A 35 -18.19 11.57 2.10
C ARG A 35 -18.47 11.29 0.62
N VAL A 36 -17.65 11.85 -0.27
CA VAL A 36 -17.77 11.65 -1.73
C VAL A 36 -17.69 10.16 -2.08
N CYS A 37 -16.69 9.45 -1.53
CA CYS A 37 -16.55 8.01 -1.76
C CYS A 37 -17.73 7.20 -1.20
N ALA A 38 -18.26 7.58 -0.04
CA ALA A 38 -19.41 6.88 0.54
C ALA A 38 -20.68 7.05 -0.31
N GLU A 39 -20.92 8.25 -0.85
CA GLU A 39 -22.05 8.54 -1.73
C GLU A 39 -21.93 7.81 -3.06
N ALA A 40 -20.73 7.81 -3.66
CA ALA A 40 -20.46 7.22 -4.97
C ALA A 40 -20.67 5.70 -5.03
N ASP A 41 -20.24 4.98 -4.00
CA ASP A 41 -20.39 3.52 -3.94
C ASP A 41 -21.70 3.08 -3.28
N GLY A 42 -22.64 4.02 -3.06
CA GLY A 42 -23.92 3.72 -2.40
C GLY A 42 -23.74 3.15 -0.98
N GLY A 43 -22.64 3.52 -0.33
CA GLY A 43 -22.27 3.03 1.00
C GLY A 43 -21.85 1.56 1.05
N ARG A 44 -21.54 0.88 -0.06
CA ARG A 44 -21.16 -0.54 -0.09
C ARG A 44 -19.74 -0.82 0.43
N SER A 45 -18.90 0.20 0.45
CA SER A 45 -17.52 0.13 0.95
C SER A 45 -17.38 0.49 2.43
N TRP A 46 -16.41 -0.12 3.09
CA TRP A 46 -15.96 0.33 4.41
C TRP A 46 -14.88 1.38 4.25
N ILE A 47 -15.13 2.57 4.80
CA ILE A 47 -14.18 3.69 4.76
C ILE A 47 -13.62 3.90 6.16
N VAL A 48 -12.29 3.79 6.28
CA VAL A 48 -11.57 3.92 7.54
C VAL A 48 -10.47 4.95 7.40
N ARG A 49 -10.33 5.82 8.40
CA ARG A 49 -9.16 6.72 8.49
C ARG A 49 -7.92 5.89 8.79
N CYS A 50 -6.83 6.14 8.07
CA CYS A 50 -5.57 5.51 8.43
C CYS A 50 -5.11 6.03 9.81
N PRO A 51 -4.78 5.14 10.77
CA PRO A 51 -4.34 5.56 12.10
C PRO A 51 -2.91 6.14 12.10
N VAL A 52 -2.12 5.85 11.07
CA VAL A 52 -0.71 6.28 10.98
C VAL A 52 -0.55 7.52 10.11
N TYR A 53 -1.23 7.58 8.96
CA TYR A 53 -1.07 8.67 7.99
C TYR A 53 -2.32 9.56 7.98
N ALA A 54 -2.17 10.79 8.48
CA ALA A 54 -3.28 11.73 8.65
C ALA A 54 -4.02 12.08 7.35
N ARG A 55 -3.34 11.95 6.21
CA ARG A 55 -3.88 12.23 4.87
C ARG A 55 -4.48 11.01 4.17
N HIS A 56 -4.38 9.83 4.76
CA HIS A 56 -4.81 8.60 4.09
C HIS A 56 -6.22 8.16 4.54
N LEU A 57 -7.01 7.74 3.56
CA LEU A 57 -8.19 6.92 3.73
C LEU A 57 -7.92 5.51 3.23
N ILE A 58 -8.52 4.53 3.89
CA ILE A 58 -8.50 3.13 3.50
C ILE A 58 -9.94 2.75 3.20
N LEU A 59 -10.19 2.34 1.96
CA LEU A 59 -11.48 1.83 1.50
C LEU A 59 -11.34 0.32 1.31
N VAL A 60 -12.25 -0.45 1.89
CA VAL A 60 -12.42 -1.87 1.59
C VAL A 60 -13.72 -1.99 0.81
N MET A 61 -13.59 -2.38 -0.45
CA MET A 61 -14.65 -2.30 -1.45
C MET A 61 -14.97 -3.70 -1.98
N PRO A 62 -16.22 -3.98 -2.37
CA PRO A 62 -16.55 -5.16 -3.15
C PRO A 62 -15.61 -5.34 -4.36
N ALA A 63 -15.18 -6.57 -4.62
CA ALA A 63 -14.40 -6.88 -5.81
C ALA A 63 -15.23 -6.94 -7.10
N GLU A 64 -16.54 -7.17 -6.98
CA GLU A 64 -17.49 -7.18 -8.09
C GLU A 64 -17.69 -5.77 -8.68
N GLU A 65 -17.70 -5.69 -10.00
CA GLU A 65 -17.93 -4.44 -10.73
C GLU A 65 -19.36 -3.94 -10.52
N ALA A 66 -19.54 -2.62 -10.47
CA ALA A 66 -20.88 -2.05 -10.47
C ALA A 66 -21.62 -2.48 -11.76
N PRO A 67 -22.95 -2.69 -11.70
CA PRO A 67 -23.74 -3.17 -12.86
C PRO A 67 -23.69 -2.24 -14.09
N GLU A 68 -23.11 -1.03 -13.97
CA GLU A 68 -22.92 -0.06 -15.05
C GLU A 68 -21.51 -0.10 -15.70
N GLY A 69 -20.70 -1.13 -15.40
CA GLY A 69 -19.49 -1.45 -16.18
C GLY A 69 -18.26 -0.58 -15.93
N THR A 70 -18.31 0.32 -14.94
CA THR A 70 -17.11 0.98 -14.39
C THR A 70 -16.69 0.25 -13.12
N ALA A 71 -15.40 -0.10 -13.05
CA ALA A 71 -14.84 -0.66 -11.84
C ALA A 71 -14.91 0.38 -10.71
N THR A 72 -15.39 -0.02 -9.54
CA THR A 72 -15.68 0.86 -8.39
C THR A 72 -14.48 1.75 -8.00
N ASP A 73 -13.27 1.24 -8.18
CA ASP A 73 -12.02 1.96 -7.92
C ASP A 73 -11.69 3.03 -8.97
N GLU A 74 -11.99 2.81 -10.25
CA GLU A 74 -11.89 3.84 -11.30
C GLU A 74 -12.91 4.96 -11.06
N ALA A 75 -14.13 4.61 -10.66
CA ALA A 75 -15.15 5.59 -10.28
C ALA A 75 -14.70 6.43 -9.08
N VAL A 76 -14.15 5.79 -8.05
CA VAL A 76 -13.57 6.49 -6.89
C VAL A 76 -12.41 7.39 -7.34
N ALA A 77 -11.48 6.90 -8.16
CA ALA A 77 -10.34 7.67 -8.64
C ALA A 77 -10.77 8.90 -9.46
N ALA A 78 -11.78 8.77 -10.32
CA ALA A 78 -12.31 9.87 -11.12
C ALA A 78 -12.99 10.94 -10.26
N LEU A 79 -13.67 10.54 -9.18
CA LEU A 79 -14.35 11.46 -8.27
C LEU A 79 -13.39 12.19 -7.31
N VAL A 80 -12.19 11.65 -7.13
CA VAL A 80 -11.16 12.20 -6.25
C VAL A 80 -9.90 12.54 -7.05
N ASP A 81 -10.06 13.16 -8.21
CA ASP A 81 -9.01 13.50 -9.19
C ASP A 81 -7.80 14.27 -8.61
N HIS A 82 -8.03 15.03 -7.54
CA HIS A 82 -7.03 15.79 -6.79
C HIS A 82 -6.26 14.94 -5.76
N CYS A 83 -6.67 13.69 -5.54
CA CYS A 83 -6.03 12.72 -4.67
C CYS A 83 -5.08 11.80 -5.45
N VAL A 84 -4.27 11.04 -4.72
CA VAL A 84 -3.48 9.94 -5.27
C VAL A 84 -4.04 8.63 -4.77
N VAL A 85 -4.22 7.65 -5.64
CA VAL A 85 -4.96 6.42 -5.36
C VAL A 85 -4.14 5.19 -5.71
N GLY A 86 -3.96 4.31 -4.73
CA GLY A 86 -3.38 2.98 -4.91
C GLY A 86 -4.41 1.90 -4.61
N VAL A 87 -4.52 0.91 -5.49
CA VAL A 87 -5.53 -0.16 -5.37
C VAL A 87 -4.87 -1.52 -5.37
N SER A 88 -5.35 -2.44 -4.54
CA SER A 88 -4.89 -3.82 -4.49
C SER A 88 -5.43 -4.68 -5.63
N GLU A 89 -4.93 -5.90 -5.74
CA GLU A 89 -5.67 -6.97 -6.43
C GLU A 89 -6.93 -7.33 -5.64
N GLN A 90 -7.76 -8.20 -6.21
CA GLN A 90 -8.83 -8.83 -5.45
C GLN A 90 -8.19 -9.79 -4.44
N VAL A 91 -8.56 -9.65 -3.17
CA VAL A 91 -8.08 -10.50 -2.07
C VAL A 91 -9.27 -11.07 -1.30
N PRO A 92 -9.11 -12.26 -0.70
CA PRO A 92 -10.08 -12.73 0.28
C PRO A 92 -10.30 -11.69 1.38
N LEU A 93 -11.51 -11.54 1.90
CA LEU A 93 -11.81 -10.58 2.98
C LEU A 93 -10.93 -10.81 4.23
N ALA A 94 -10.55 -12.07 4.49
CA ALA A 94 -9.62 -12.43 5.56
C ALA A 94 -8.20 -11.87 5.37
N ASP A 95 -7.81 -11.57 4.12
CA ASP A 95 -6.47 -11.15 3.71
C ASP A 95 -6.39 -9.66 3.38
N THR A 96 -7.31 -8.85 3.90
CA THR A 96 -7.31 -7.38 3.75
C THR A 96 -5.99 -6.73 4.20
N ALA A 97 -5.23 -7.35 5.10
CA ALA A 97 -3.88 -6.89 5.46
C ALA A 97 -2.89 -7.01 4.28
N THR A 98 -3.00 -8.06 3.46
CA THR A 98 -2.26 -8.20 2.20
C THR A 98 -2.76 -7.18 1.17
N GLY A 99 -4.08 -7.04 1.02
CA GLY A 99 -4.67 -6.03 0.15
C GLY A 99 -4.18 -4.61 0.49
N TYR A 100 -4.14 -4.25 1.78
CA TYR A 100 -3.61 -2.96 2.22
C TYR A 100 -2.13 -2.76 1.82
N ARG A 101 -1.28 -3.76 1.99
CA ARG A 101 0.14 -3.69 1.58
C ARG A 101 0.27 -3.49 0.06
N GLN A 102 -0.51 -4.22 -0.73
CA GLN A 102 -0.55 -4.07 -2.18
C GLN A 102 -1.00 -2.65 -2.60
N ALA A 103 -2.11 -2.17 -2.04
CA ALA A 103 -2.66 -0.85 -2.30
C ALA A 103 -1.70 0.27 -1.90
N PHE A 104 -1.01 0.14 -0.76
CA PHE A 104 0.01 1.10 -0.32
C PHE A 104 1.22 1.13 -1.25
N HIS A 105 1.64 -0.03 -1.79
CA HIS A 105 2.69 -0.08 -2.79
C HIS A 105 2.25 0.60 -4.10
N ALA A 106 1.04 0.29 -4.59
CA ALA A 106 0.48 0.93 -5.76
C ALA A 106 0.33 2.46 -5.57
N LEU A 107 -0.02 2.92 -4.36
CA LEU A 107 -0.09 4.34 -4.02
C LEU A 107 1.26 5.03 -4.18
N ALA A 108 2.36 4.38 -3.75
CA ALA A 108 3.70 4.92 -3.92
C ALA A 108 4.05 5.13 -5.41
N VAL A 109 3.66 4.19 -6.27
CA VAL A 109 3.81 4.32 -7.73
C VAL A 109 2.90 5.41 -8.30
N ALA A 110 1.66 5.48 -7.82
CA ALA A 110 0.66 6.44 -8.31
C ALA A 110 1.07 7.91 -8.09
N ARG A 111 1.90 8.22 -7.09
CA ARG A 111 2.41 9.58 -6.85
C ARG A 111 3.18 10.15 -8.04
N GLU A 112 3.89 9.29 -8.75
CA GLU A 112 4.72 9.65 -9.90
C GLU A 112 3.99 9.38 -11.24
N HIS A 113 2.78 8.80 -11.19
CA HIS A 113 2.03 8.43 -12.38
C HIS A 113 1.10 9.58 -12.83
N PRO A 114 1.05 9.94 -14.12
CA PRO A 114 0.20 11.05 -14.61
C PRO A 114 -1.28 10.89 -14.26
N ALA A 115 -1.79 9.66 -14.27
CA ALA A 115 -3.18 9.36 -13.92
C ALA A 115 -3.46 9.42 -12.40
N ARG A 116 -2.43 9.49 -11.55
CA ARG A 116 -2.53 9.49 -10.07
C ARG A 116 -3.34 8.35 -9.47
N HIS A 117 -3.58 7.31 -10.25
CA HIS A 117 -4.31 6.11 -9.91
C HIS A 117 -3.55 4.92 -10.48
N VAL A 118 -3.22 3.94 -9.63
CA VAL A 118 -2.53 2.71 -10.03
C VAL A 118 -3.14 1.52 -9.29
N ARG A 119 -3.37 0.44 -10.03
CA ARG A 119 -3.70 -0.88 -9.48
C ARG A 119 -2.42 -1.72 -9.35
N PHE A 120 -2.28 -2.39 -8.22
CA PHE A 120 -1.28 -3.41 -8.00
C PHE A 120 -1.44 -4.54 -9.02
N GLY A 121 -0.33 -5.11 -9.50
CA GLY A 121 -0.33 -6.19 -10.50
C GLY A 121 -0.56 -5.75 -11.95
N LEU A 122 -1.05 -4.52 -12.20
CA LEU A 122 -1.20 -3.98 -13.56
C LEU A 122 -0.02 -3.08 -14.00
N THR A 123 0.89 -2.76 -13.08
CA THR A 123 2.18 -2.15 -13.46
C THR A 123 3.05 -3.27 -14.03
N PRO A 124 3.66 -3.12 -15.22
CA PRO A 124 4.49 -4.17 -15.78
C PRO A 124 5.60 -4.50 -14.77
N GLU A 125 5.96 -5.78 -14.69
CA GLU A 125 7.04 -6.24 -13.82
C GLU A 125 8.23 -5.26 -13.96
N PRO A 126 8.77 -4.69 -12.87
CA PRO A 126 9.81 -3.68 -12.98
C PRO A 126 10.97 -4.14 -13.87
N ALA A 127 11.32 -5.43 -13.84
CA ALA A 127 12.32 -6.03 -14.73
C ALA A 127 12.00 -5.87 -16.24
N LEU A 128 10.72 -5.91 -16.63
CA LEU A 128 10.26 -5.67 -17.99
C LEU A 128 10.23 -4.18 -18.36
N VAL A 129 10.04 -3.28 -17.38
CA VAL A 129 10.02 -1.82 -17.60
C VAL A 129 11.42 -1.22 -17.66
N VAL A 130 12.33 -1.64 -16.76
CA VAL A 130 13.68 -1.05 -16.66
C VAL A 130 14.65 -1.67 -17.68
N GLY A 131 14.24 -2.77 -18.34
CA GLY A 131 15.03 -3.47 -19.35
C GLY A 131 16.35 -4.03 -18.83
N SER A 132 17.19 -4.53 -19.75
CA SER A 132 18.49 -5.14 -19.39
C SER A 132 19.43 -4.18 -18.67
N ALA A 133 19.41 -2.90 -19.05
CA ALA A 133 20.21 -1.85 -18.41
C ALA A 133 19.78 -1.62 -16.95
N GLY A 134 18.48 -1.57 -16.69
CA GLY A 134 17.95 -1.45 -15.34
C GLY A 134 18.23 -2.68 -14.47
N ARG A 135 18.12 -3.88 -15.04
CA ARG A 135 18.51 -5.11 -14.34
C ARG A 135 19.98 -5.08 -13.95
N GLN A 136 20.87 -4.70 -14.86
CA GLN A 136 22.31 -4.60 -14.56
C GLN A 136 22.59 -3.54 -13.49
N TRP A 137 21.93 -2.39 -13.56
CA TRP A 137 22.04 -1.36 -12.52
C TRP A 137 21.59 -1.89 -11.15
N ALA A 138 20.42 -2.55 -11.08
CA ALA A 138 19.88 -3.10 -9.84
C ALA A 138 20.78 -4.20 -9.27
N GLU A 139 21.30 -5.09 -10.11
CA GLU A 139 22.26 -6.12 -9.72
C GLU A 139 23.55 -5.49 -9.18
N ALA A 140 24.13 -4.52 -9.89
CA ALA A 140 25.33 -3.83 -9.45
C ALA A 140 25.12 -3.11 -8.10
N LEU A 141 23.95 -2.49 -7.90
CA LEU A 141 23.60 -1.78 -6.68
C LEU A 141 23.35 -2.73 -5.50
N LEU A 142 22.61 -3.82 -5.71
CA LEU A 142 22.14 -4.71 -4.63
C LEU A 142 23.12 -5.83 -4.29
N THR A 143 23.99 -6.25 -5.22
CA THR A 143 24.95 -7.36 -4.98
C THR A 143 25.82 -7.16 -3.74
N PRO A 144 26.38 -5.97 -3.45
CA PRO A 144 27.18 -5.76 -2.25
C PRO A 144 26.40 -6.01 -0.95
N LEU A 145 25.12 -5.66 -0.93
CA LEU A 145 24.22 -5.89 0.21
C LEU A 145 23.87 -7.37 0.35
N LEU A 146 23.48 -8.01 -0.77
CA LEU A 146 23.01 -9.40 -0.78
C LEU A 146 24.11 -10.41 -0.49
N THR A 147 25.35 -10.10 -0.85
CA THR A 147 26.52 -10.96 -0.63
C THR A 147 27.31 -10.60 0.64
N HIS A 148 26.83 -9.62 1.42
CA HIS A 148 27.52 -9.19 2.63
C HIS A 148 27.67 -10.32 3.65
N VAL A 149 28.91 -10.56 4.08
CA VAL A 149 29.24 -11.48 5.17
C VAL A 149 29.73 -10.67 6.37
N PRO A 150 29.07 -10.79 7.53
CA PRO A 150 29.46 -10.04 8.72
C PRO A 150 30.83 -10.48 9.23
N ARG A 151 31.65 -9.54 9.71
CA ARG A 151 32.97 -9.83 10.27
C ARG A 151 32.91 -10.50 11.63
N ARG A 152 31.83 -10.26 12.39
CA ARG A 152 31.59 -10.85 13.71
C ARG A 152 30.19 -11.45 13.73
N ALA A 153 29.99 -12.50 14.53
CA ALA A 153 28.69 -13.17 14.65
C ALA A 153 27.57 -12.23 15.14
N GLN A 154 27.90 -11.16 15.87
CA GLN A 154 26.93 -10.16 16.32
C GLN A 154 26.64 -9.04 15.31
N ASP A 155 27.41 -8.93 14.22
CA ASP A 155 27.18 -7.90 13.20
C ASP A 155 26.04 -8.35 12.27
N PRO A 156 25.20 -7.43 11.77
CA PRO A 156 24.05 -7.77 10.95
C PRO A 156 24.50 -8.38 9.61
N GLY A 157 23.92 -9.54 9.26
CA GLY A 157 24.17 -10.19 7.97
C GLY A 157 23.36 -9.57 6.83
N SER A 158 23.63 -10.02 5.59
CA SER A 158 22.93 -9.54 4.38
C SER A 158 21.41 -9.56 4.48
N GLN A 159 20.83 -10.63 5.04
CA GLN A 159 19.39 -10.77 5.26
C GLN A 159 18.83 -9.67 6.18
N GLU A 160 19.52 -9.36 7.28
CA GLU A 160 19.08 -8.35 8.25
C GLU A 160 19.24 -6.93 7.71
N LEU A 161 20.32 -6.66 6.98
CA LEU A 161 20.56 -5.38 6.32
C LEU A 161 19.54 -5.15 5.20
N ALA A 162 19.23 -6.18 4.39
CA ALA A 162 18.20 -6.10 3.35
C ALA A 162 16.81 -5.84 3.94
N ALA A 163 16.44 -6.53 5.03
CA ALA A 163 15.19 -6.27 5.75
C ALA A 163 15.13 -4.84 6.33
N THR A 164 16.27 -4.33 6.80
CA THR A 164 16.40 -2.96 7.31
C THR A 164 16.19 -1.93 6.18
N ALA A 165 16.89 -2.08 5.06
CA ALA A 165 16.76 -1.21 3.89
C ALA A 165 15.33 -1.22 3.32
N ALA A 166 14.72 -2.40 3.18
CA ALA A 166 13.34 -2.53 2.70
C ALA A 166 12.35 -1.84 3.65
N SER A 167 12.51 -2.03 4.96
CA SER A 167 11.67 -1.36 5.96
C SER A 167 11.85 0.16 5.95
N TRP A 168 13.07 0.66 5.75
CA TRP A 168 13.31 2.10 5.64
C TRP A 168 12.75 2.69 4.34
N LEU A 169 12.89 2.01 3.21
CA LEU A 169 12.29 2.47 1.94
C LEU A 169 10.77 2.52 2.02
N ALA A 170 10.14 1.57 2.73
CA ALA A 170 8.69 1.51 2.88
C ALA A 170 8.14 2.50 3.92
N PHE A 171 8.88 2.77 5.00
CA PHE A 171 8.36 3.45 6.19
C PHE A 171 9.21 4.63 6.70
N SER A 172 10.34 4.91 6.05
CA SER A 172 11.31 5.95 6.42
C SER A 172 11.68 5.92 7.91
N SER A 173 11.52 7.03 8.65
CA SER A 173 11.83 7.13 10.08
C SER A 173 10.97 6.22 10.97
N HIS A 174 9.80 5.79 10.50
CA HIS A 174 8.92 4.85 11.22
C HIS A 174 9.40 3.39 11.15
N ALA A 175 10.42 3.08 10.33
CA ALA A 175 11.00 1.74 10.25
C ALA A 175 11.53 1.24 11.59
N THR A 176 11.92 2.13 12.50
CA THR A 176 12.36 1.81 13.86
C THR A 176 11.32 1.02 14.66
N GLY A 177 10.03 1.38 14.55
CA GLY A 177 8.93 0.67 15.21
C GLY A 177 8.66 -0.71 14.61
N HIS A 178 8.81 -0.84 13.28
CA HIS A 178 8.64 -2.11 12.56
C HIS A 178 9.77 -3.09 12.88
N LEU A 179 11.01 -2.61 12.86
CA LEU A 179 12.22 -3.41 13.08
C LEU A 179 12.52 -3.66 14.56
N LYS A 180 11.84 -2.97 15.48
CA LYS A 180 12.13 -2.97 16.93
C LYS A 180 13.60 -2.63 17.24
N VAL A 181 14.19 -1.72 16.45
CA VAL A 181 15.57 -1.25 16.63
C VAL A 181 15.60 0.25 16.94
N HIS A 182 16.62 0.69 17.65
CA HIS A 182 16.81 2.10 17.96
C HIS A 182 17.18 2.92 16.71
N ARG A 183 16.85 4.23 16.68
CA ARG A 183 17.16 5.13 15.55
C ARG A 183 18.63 5.16 15.15
N ASN A 184 19.54 5.04 16.12
CA ASN A 184 20.99 5.00 15.85
C ASN A 184 21.40 3.69 15.16
N THR A 185 20.76 2.58 15.52
CA THR A 185 20.98 1.28 14.88
C THR A 185 20.46 1.29 13.44
N LEU A 186 19.29 1.91 13.20
CA LEU A 186 18.78 2.11 11.85
C LEU A 186 19.75 2.96 11.02
N ALA A 187 20.22 4.10 11.56
CA ALA A 187 21.16 4.99 10.88
C ALA A 187 22.53 4.36 10.62
N ALA A 188 22.99 3.43 11.46
CA ALA A 188 24.25 2.73 11.26
C ALA A 188 24.17 1.59 10.22
N ARG A 189 22.95 1.11 9.92
CA ARG A 189 22.69 0.04 8.95
C ARG A 189 22.36 0.57 7.55
N LEU A 190 22.00 1.85 7.43
CA LEU A 190 21.76 2.57 6.18
C LEU A 190 23.03 3.31 5.75
#